data_AF-A0A078JR82-F1
#
_entry.id   AF-A0A078JR82-F1
#
_cell.length_a   1.000
_cell.length_b   1.000
_cell.length_c   1.000
_cell.angle_alpha   90.00
_cell.angle_beta   90.00
_cell.angle_gamma   90.00
#
_symmetry.space_group_name_H-M   'P 1'
#
loop_
_entity.id
_entity.type
_entity.pdbx_description
1 polymer ?
#
loop_
_entity_poly.entity_id
_entity_poly.type
_entity_poly.pdbx_seq_one_letter_code
_entity_poly.pdbx_strand_id
1 'polypeptide(L)'
;MFLSLSYEAITPTSPLSIGQTLSSSNGVYELGFFSPNNSQNQYVGIWLKDTVPRVVVWVANRESPVTDSTANLTISTNGSLLLNTGKHGVMMETSW
;
A
#
# COMPACT_ATOMS: atom_id res chain seq x y z
N MET A 1 -11.80 -6.08 -17.39
CA MET A 1 -11.87 -6.92 -16.18
C MET A 1 -10.46 -6.98 -15.62
N PHE A 2 -10.15 -6.23 -14.57
CA PHE A 2 -8.86 -6.33 -13.88
C PHE A 2 -9.02 -7.38 -12.77
N LEU A 3 -8.15 -8.38 -12.74
CA LEU A 3 -8.10 -9.35 -11.65
C LEU A 3 -7.57 -8.61 -10.40
N SER A 4 -8.45 -8.32 -9.44
CA SER A 4 -8.02 -7.93 -8.10
C SER A 4 -7.69 -9.22 -7.35
N LEU A 5 -6.40 -9.45 -7.07
CA LEU A 5 -5.97 -10.48 -6.14
C LEU A 5 -6.27 -9.95 -4.74
N SER A 6 -7.32 -10.46 -4.09
CA SER A 6 -7.59 -10.15 -2.69
C SER A 6 -6.50 -10.77 -1.83
N TYR A 7 -5.59 -9.94 -1.30
CA TYR A 7 -4.67 -10.35 -0.24
C TYR A 7 -5.48 -10.58 1.04
N GLU A 8 -5.18 -11.61 1.85
CA GLU A 8 -5.92 -11.86 3.09
C GLU A 8 -5.39 -11.02 4.26
N ALA A 9 -4.06 -10.95 4.41
CA ALA A 9 -3.41 -10.19 5.48
C ALA A 9 -1.96 -9.88 5.13
N ILE A 10 -1.50 -8.69 5.52
CA ILE A 10 -0.07 -8.34 5.41
C ILE A 10 0.67 -8.99 6.59
N THR A 11 1.70 -9.77 6.31
CA THR A 11 2.50 -10.46 7.34
C THR A 11 4.00 -10.31 7.04
N PRO A 12 4.90 -10.57 8.01
CA PRO A 12 6.34 -10.48 7.76
C PRO A 12 6.83 -11.32 6.58
N THR A 13 6.20 -12.48 6.35
CA THR A 13 6.52 -13.42 5.26
C THR A 13 5.69 -13.21 4.00
N SER A 14 4.65 -12.38 4.09
CA SER A 14 3.70 -12.10 3.00
C SER A 14 3.48 -10.59 2.91
N PRO A 15 4.45 -9.85 2.33
CA PRO A 15 4.33 -8.41 2.14
C PRO A 15 3.40 -8.06 0.98
N LEU A 16 2.73 -6.92 1.08
CA LEU A 16 1.90 -6.35 0.01
C LEU A 16 2.79 -5.58 -0.96
N SER A 17 2.89 -6.05 -2.20
CA SER A 17 3.68 -5.40 -3.26
C SER A 17 2.85 -4.40 -4.06
N ILE A 18 3.51 -3.52 -4.82
CA ILE A 18 2.84 -2.66 -5.79
C ILE A 18 1.98 -3.50 -6.75
N GLY A 19 0.72 -3.08 -6.95
CA GLY A 19 -0.27 -3.78 -7.77
C GLY A 19 -1.17 -4.76 -7.00
N GLN A 20 -0.82 -5.09 -5.75
CA GLN A 20 -1.69 -5.86 -4.85
C GLN A 20 -2.53 -4.93 -3.98
N THR A 21 -3.70 -5.39 -3.57
CA THR A 21 -4.58 -4.68 -2.63
C THR A 21 -5.07 -5.59 -1.52
N LEU A 22 -5.31 -4.98 -0.36
CA LEU A 22 -6.00 -5.61 0.77
C LEU A 22 -7.42 -5.03 0.83
N SER A 23 -8.43 -5.87 0.67
CA SER A 23 -9.84 -5.46 0.78
C SER A 23 -10.29 -5.54 2.24
N SER A 24 -11.09 -4.56 2.68
CA SER A 24 -11.78 -4.65 3.97
C SER A 24 -12.82 -5.80 3.94
N SER A 25 -13.13 -6.36 5.11
CA SER A 25 -14.07 -7.49 5.24
C SER A 25 -15.48 -7.17 4.73
N ASN A 26 -15.90 -5.90 4.80
CA ASN A 26 -17.18 -5.44 4.26
C ASN A 26 -17.12 -5.03 2.77
N GLY A 27 -15.95 -5.13 2.12
CA GLY A 27 -15.77 -4.80 0.71
C GLY A 27 -15.85 -3.32 0.35
N VAL A 28 -15.90 -2.40 1.34
CA VAL A 28 -16.06 -0.96 1.10
C VAL A 28 -14.73 -0.27 0.82
N TYR A 29 -13.64 -0.72 1.44
CA TYR A 29 -12.34 -0.08 1.36
C TYR A 29 -11.29 -1.02 0.79
N GLU A 30 -10.30 -0.43 0.13
CA GLU A 30 -9.08 -1.11 -0.27
C GLU A 30 -7.86 -0.33 0.22
N LEU A 31 -6.83 -1.06 0.63
CA LEU A 31 -5.51 -0.55 0.96
C LEU A 31 -4.50 -1.07 -0.08
N GLY A 32 -3.59 -0.20 -0.51
CA GLY A 32 -2.46 -0.58 -1.35
C GLY A 32 -1.71 0.62 -1.91
N PHE A 33 -0.95 0.37 -2.98
CA PHE A 33 -0.18 1.40 -3.67
C PHE A 33 -1.02 2.08 -4.76
N PHE A 34 -0.81 3.38 -4.94
CA PHE A 34 -1.38 4.15 -6.04
C PHE A 34 -0.43 5.25 -6.53
N SER A 35 -0.55 5.60 -7.81
CA SER A 35 0.16 6.73 -8.42
C SER A 35 -0.84 7.75 -8.96
N PRO A 36 -0.86 8.99 -8.43
CA PRO A 36 -1.63 10.06 -9.02
C PRO A 36 -1.01 10.52 -10.35
N ASN A 37 -1.87 10.86 -11.32
CA ASN A 37 -1.50 11.43 -12.63
C ASN A 37 -0.48 10.61 -13.44
N ASN A 38 -0.45 9.28 -13.28
CA ASN A 38 0.50 8.39 -13.95
C ASN A 38 1.98 8.77 -13.73
N SER A 39 2.30 9.36 -12.58
CA SER A 39 3.68 9.64 -12.20
C SER A 39 4.42 8.36 -11.78
N GLN A 40 5.74 8.42 -11.59
CA GLN A 40 6.49 7.31 -10.97
C GLN A 40 6.32 7.26 -9.44
N ASN A 41 5.70 8.27 -8.84
CA ASN A 41 5.52 8.37 -7.40
C ASN A 41 4.42 7.42 -6.93
N GLN A 42 4.80 6.51 -6.04
CA GLN A 42 3.90 5.56 -5.39
C GLN A 42 3.62 6.02 -3.97
N TYR A 43 2.33 5.99 -3.64
CA TYR A 43 1.81 6.29 -2.32
C TYR A 43 1.05 5.07 -1.79
N VAL A 44 1.17 4.81 -0.50
CA VAL A 44 0.32 3.88 0.23
C VAL A 44 -0.90 4.64 0.71
N GLY A 45 -2.09 4.14 0.40
CA GLY A 45 -3.33 4.76 0.82
C GLY A 45 -4.48 3.79 1.02
N ILE A 46 -5.57 4.33 1.53
CA ILE A 46 -6.87 3.67 1.64
C ILE A 46 -7.85 4.43 0.77
N TRP A 47 -8.66 3.73 -0.03
CA TRP A 47 -9.67 4.31 -0.90
C TRP A 47 -10.99 3.55 -0.87
N LEU A 48 -12.05 4.18 -1.38
CA LEU A 48 -13.33 3.53 -1.64
C LEU A 48 -13.21 2.56 -2.81
N LYS A 49 -13.55 1.29 -2.58
CA LYS A 49 -13.53 0.24 -3.59
C LYS A 49 -14.51 0.55 -4.73
N ASP A 50 -14.17 0.12 -5.95
CA ASP A 50 -15.01 0.20 -7.15
C ASP A 50 -15.53 1.61 -7.50
N THR A 51 -14.90 2.67 -6.96
CA THR A 51 -15.27 4.06 -7.21
C THR A 51 -14.33 4.70 -8.24
N VAL A 52 -14.90 5.29 -9.29
CA VAL A 52 -14.16 5.98 -10.37
C VAL A 52 -14.71 7.40 -10.55
N PRO A 53 -13.87 8.46 -10.47
CA PRO A 53 -12.45 8.43 -10.16
C PRO A 53 -12.17 7.95 -8.72
N ARG A 54 -10.98 7.39 -8.49
CA ARG A 54 -10.60 6.82 -7.18
C ARG A 54 -10.67 7.88 -6.08
N VAL A 55 -11.45 7.61 -5.03
CA VAL A 55 -11.58 8.47 -3.85
C VAL A 55 -10.68 7.97 -2.73
N VAL A 56 -9.54 8.64 -2.54
CA VAL A 56 -8.56 8.31 -1.49
C VAL A 56 -8.95 8.99 -0.18
N VAL A 57 -9.15 8.20 0.88
CA VAL A 57 -9.59 8.70 2.20
C VAL A 57 -8.43 8.86 3.18
N TRP A 58 -7.31 8.17 2.94
CA TRP A 58 -6.10 8.28 3.76
C TRP A 58 -4.85 7.96 2.95
N VAL A 59 -3.73 8.60 3.29
CA VAL A 59 -2.42 8.39 2.65
C VAL A 59 -1.32 8.38 3.71
N ALA A 60 -0.51 7.31 3.73
CA ALA A 60 0.54 7.08 4.71
C ALA A 60 1.76 8.00 4.46
N ASN A 61 2.37 7.87 3.28
CA ASN A 61 3.64 8.50 2.92
C ASN A 61 3.43 9.78 2.07
N ARG A 62 2.52 10.66 2.50
CA ARG A 62 2.15 11.89 1.78
C ARG A 62 3.32 12.80 1.43
N GLU A 63 4.29 12.89 2.33
CA GLU A 63 5.45 13.78 2.20
C GLU A 63 6.64 13.09 1.52
N SER A 64 6.62 11.77 1.40
CA SER A 64 7.75 10.97 0.94
C SER A 64 7.30 9.80 0.04
N PRO A 65 6.94 10.09 -1.22
CA PRO A 65 6.60 9.05 -2.17
C PRO A 65 7.79 8.12 -2.45
N VAL A 66 7.49 6.87 -2.80
CA VAL A 66 8.50 5.90 -3.24
C VAL A 66 8.45 5.77 -4.75
N THR A 67 9.59 5.60 -5.40
CA THR A 67 9.69 5.45 -6.86
C THR A 67 10.18 4.09 -7.30
N ASP A 68 10.72 3.29 -6.37
CA ASP A 68 11.19 1.94 -6.65
C ASP A 68 9.99 0.99 -6.83
N SER A 69 9.94 0.29 -7.97
CA SER A 69 8.87 -0.66 -8.30
C SER A 69 8.91 -1.94 -7.44
N THR A 70 10.00 -2.16 -6.70
CA THR A 70 10.15 -3.28 -5.76
C THR A 70 9.72 -2.92 -4.34
N ALA A 71 9.20 -1.70 -4.12
CA ALA A 71 8.67 -1.29 -2.84
C ALA A 71 7.51 -2.18 -2.38
N ASN A 72 7.44 -2.41 -1.07
CA ASN A 72 6.41 -3.24 -0.46
C ASN A 72 6.08 -2.77 0.96
N LEU A 73 4.89 -3.17 1.41
CA LEU A 73 4.39 -2.94 2.75
C LEU A 73 4.43 -4.27 3.51
N THR A 74 5.08 -4.30 4.67
CA THR A 74 5.20 -5.51 5.51
C THR A 74 4.93 -5.20 6.97
N ILE A 75 4.73 -6.25 7.76
CA ILE A 75 4.67 -6.15 9.21
C ILE A 75 6.02 -6.60 9.76
N SER A 76 6.61 -5.82 10.66
CA SER A 76 7.81 -6.21 11.40
C SER A 76 7.50 -7.23 12.48
N THR A 77 8.53 -7.87 13.03
CA THR A 77 8.38 -8.88 14.10
C THR A 77 7.78 -8.31 15.39
N ASN A 78 7.89 -6.99 15.62
CA ASN A 78 7.28 -6.28 16.74
C ASN A 78 5.86 -5.72 16.42
N GLY A 79 5.32 -5.98 15.22
CA GLY A 79 3.96 -5.58 14.86
C GLY A 79 3.82 -4.19 14.24
N SER A 80 4.93 -3.48 13.99
CA SER A 80 4.92 -2.21 13.26
C SER A 80 4.66 -2.43 11.77
N LEU A 81 4.01 -1.47 11.12
CA LEU A 81 3.88 -1.44 9.67
C LEU A 81 5.12 -0.77 9.06
N LEU A 82 5.78 -1.46 8.15
CA LEU A 82 7.00 -0.99 7.49
C LEU A 82 6.79 -0.77 5.99
N LEU A 83 7.17 0.40 5.50
CA LEU A 83 7.31 0.68 4.07
C LEU A 83 8.76 0.45 3.64
N ASN A 84 8.99 -0.62 2.89
CA ASN A 84 10.27 -0.94 2.29
C ASN A 84 10.38 -0.29 0.91
N THR A 85 11.46 0.44 0.66
CA THR A 85 11.74 1.13 -0.62
C THR A 85 12.52 0.28 -1.61
N GLY A 86 12.63 -1.03 -1.38
CA GLY A 86 13.46 -1.91 -2.19
C GLY A 86 14.94 -1.66 -1.95
N LYS A 87 15.57 -0.85 -2.81
CA LYS A 87 17.03 -0.63 -2.85
C LYS A 87 17.63 0.13 -1.67
N HIS A 88 16.81 0.87 -0.90
CA HIS A 88 17.29 1.73 0.18
C HIS A 88 16.84 1.30 1.59
N GLY A 89 16.20 0.13 1.73
CA GLY A 89 15.72 -0.39 3.02
C GLY A 89 14.39 0.24 3.47
N VAL A 90 14.17 0.30 4.78
CA VAL A 90 12.94 0.83 5.40
C VAL A 90 12.94 2.36 5.34
N MET A 91 11.84 2.96 4.86
CA MET A 91 11.68 4.42 4.80
C MET A 91 10.74 4.97 5.86
N MET A 92 9.73 4.19 6.26
CA MET A 92 8.74 4.60 7.25
C MET A 92 8.39 3.43 8.15
N GLU A 93 8.36 3.70 9.45
CA GLU A 93 7.86 2.82 10.50
C GLU A 93 6.78 3.58 11.29
N THR A 94 5.72 2.89 11.68
CA THR A 94 4.73 3.45 12.60
C THR A 94 5.24 3.39 14.04
N SER A 95 5.37 4.54 14.71
CA SER A 95 5.60 4.63 16.15
C SER A 95 4.31 5.09 16.85
N TRP A 96 3.72 4.21 17.66
CA TRP A 96 2.60 4.55 18.55
C TRP A 96 3.09 4.70 19.98
#